data_AF-F2L0P9-F1
#
_entry.id   AF-F2L0P9-F1
#
_cell.length_a   1.000
_cell.length_b   1.000
_cell.length_c   1.000
_cell.angle_alpha   90.00
_cell.angle_beta   90.00
_cell.angle_gamma   90.00
#
_symmetry.space_group_name_H-M   'P 1'
#
loop_
_entity.id
_entity.type
_entity.pdbx_description
1 polymer ?
#
loop_
_entity_poly.entity_id
_entity_poly.type
_entity_poly.pdbx_seq_one_letter_code
_entity_poly.pdbx_strand_id
1 'polypeptide(L)'
;MDFSIPVGRFRELEDATLIVRPDGAIVVGKGPGGYDEVPVSLEEARPYVVPYAEAYDEFLRKVAEALGAGYEPPDRSDVGKWLEGHVKAVEVLGARWAKIVDSVGPFSIRRVVQRVYVPYMGSSITATYLLYPFENAVVAADNKGRTMAIGSVVVEWGGVAVYRGGLRTLPGAIVLAQAEPKLAPPLRAFADALSELVAKVSGLAKQ
;
A
#
# COMPACT_ATOMS: atom_id res chain seq x y z
N MET A 1 9.66 5.32 -7.93
CA MET A 1 8.78 4.31 -7.33
C MET A 1 9.67 3.51 -6.43
N ASP A 2 9.27 3.40 -5.17
CA ASP A 2 10.09 2.75 -4.16
C ASP A 2 9.27 1.61 -3.56
N PHE A 3 9.90 0.48 -3.27
CA PHE A 3 9.35 -0.56 -2.40
C PHE A 3 10.14 -0.62 -1.10
N SER A 4 9.51 -0.18 0.00
CA SER A 4 10.13 -0.17 1.32
C SER A 4 9.73 -1.41 2.13
N ILE A 5 10.72 -2.18 2.57
CA ILE A 5 10.57 -3.43 3.31
C ILE A 5 11.44 -3.38 4.57
N PRO A 6 10.86 -3.37 5.78
CA PRO A 6 11.62 -3.57 7.01
C PRO A 6 12.25 -4.96 7.02
N VAL A 7 13.59 -5.02 7.12
CA VAL A 7 14.38 -6.28 7.15
C VAL A 7 15.01 -6.54 8.52
N GLY A 8 14.86 -5.63 9.48
CA GLY A 8 15.30 -5.80 10.86
C GLY A 8 16.81 -5.71 10.99
N ARG A 9 17.54 -6.79 10.69
CA ARG A 9 19.01 -6.79 10.69
C ARG A 9 19.55 -7.08 9.30
N PHE A 10 20.55 -6.31 8.89
CA PHE A 10 21.23 -6.51 7.62
C PHE A 10 22.70 -6.16 7.75
N ARG A 11 23.59 -7.15 7.64
CA ARG A 11 25.04 -7.00 7.91
C ARG A 11 25.25 -6.37 9.31
N GLU A 12 25.88 -5.20 9.39
CA GLU A 12 26.12 -4.48 10.65
C GLU A 12 25.00 -3.51 11.04
N LEU A 13 23.93 -3.43 10.23
CA LEU A 13 22.81 -2.52 10.46
C LEU A 13 21.71 -3.18 11.31
N GLU A 14 21.24 -2.44 12.31
CA GLU A 14 20.02 -2.70 13.08
C GLU A 14 18.86 -1.81 12.59
N ASP A 15 17.62 -2.21 12.91
CA ASP A 15 16.38 -1.56 12.47
C ASP A 15 16.37 -1.23 10.96
N ALA A 16 16.97 -2.13 10.18
CA ALA A 16 17.27 -1.93 8.78
C ALA A 16 16.00 -2.01 7.92
N THR A 17 15.91 -1.12 6.94
CA THR A 17 14.88 -1.09 5.91
C THR A 17 15.53 -1.17 4.53
N LEU A 18 15.12 -2.16 3.75
CA LEU A 18 15.46 -2.29 2.34
C LEU A 18 14.52 -1.40 1.51
N ILE A 19 15.10 -0.53 0.69
CA ILE A 19 14.38 0.33 -0.26
C ILE A 19 14.81 -0.08 -1.67
N VAL A 20 13.85 -0.61 -2.43
CA VAL A 20 14.09 -1.10 -3.79
C VAL A 20 13.51 -0.12 -4.80
N ARG A 21 14.30 0.18 -5.83
CA ARG A 21 13.96 1.04 -6.98
C ARG A 21 14.27 0.29 -8.28
N PRO A 22 13.74 0.73 -9.43
CA PRO A 22 13.99 0.04 -10.70
C PRO A 22 15.49 -0.08 -11.07
N ASP A 23 16.30 0.88 -10.65
CA ASP A 23 17.73 1.00 -10.97
C ASP A 23 18.67 0.45 -9.89
N GLY A 24 18.14 0.00 -8.74
CA GLY A 24 18.96 -0.56 -7.67
C GLY A 24 18.22 -0.66 -6.33
N ALA A 25 18.94 -1.13 -5.31
CA ALA A 25 18.41 -1.19 -3.95
C ALA A 25 19.41 -0.60 -2.95
N ILE A 26 18.88 -0.12 -1.83
CA ILE A 26 19.67 0.38 -0.72
C ILE A 26 19.08 -0.11 0.59
N VAL A 27 19.92 -0.48 1.54
CA VAL A 27 19.51 -0.79 2.90
C VAL A 27 19.93 0.37 3.79
N VAL A 28 18.96 0.92 4.51
CA VAL A 28 19.18 2.03 5.45
C VAL A 28 18.90 1.52 6.85
N GLY A 29 19.79 1.78 7.80
CA GLY A 29 19.62 1.33 9.18
C GLY A 29 20.63 1.96 10.13
N LYS A 30 20.59 1.55 11.39
CA LYS A 30 21.49 2.04 12.44
C LYS A 30 22.74 1.17 12.50
N GLY A 31 23.89 1.75 12.17
CA GLY A 31 25.21 1.13 12.30
C GLY A 31 26.01 1.65 13.50
N PRO A 32 27.28 1.22 13.66
CA PRO A 32 28.13 1.59 14.79
C PRO A 32 28.39 3.10 14.95
N GLY A 33 28.35 3.85 13.86
CA GLY A 33 28.62 5.30 13.81
C GLY A 33 27.37 6.19 13.70
N GLY A 34 26.17 5.62 13.66
CA GLY A 34 24.93 6.36 13.39
C GLY A 34 24.08 5.69 12.30
N TYR A 35 23.21 6.46 11.63
CA TYR A 35 22.49 5.96 10.47
C TYR A 35 23.44 5.82 9.28
N ASP A 36 23.37 4.68 8.62
CA ASP A 36 24.21 4.34 7.46
C ASP A 36 23.36 3.76 6.33
N GLU A 37 23.89 3.85 5.12
CA GLU A 37 23.25 3.42 3.89
C GLU A 37 24.17 2.47 3.11
N VAL A 38 23.71 1.25 2.88
CA VAL A 38 24.47 0.20 2.18
C VAL A 38 23.82 -0.08 0.84
N PRO A 39 24.47 0.23 -0.31
CA PRO A 39 23.98 -0.16 -1.62
C PRO A 39 23.92 -1.69 -1.76
N VAL A 40 22.86 -2.18 -2.40
CA VAL A 40 22.59 -3.60 -2.61
C VAL A 40 22.15 -3.82 -4.05
N SER A 41 22.62 -4.91 -4.68
CA SER A 41 22.16 -5.27 -6.03
C SER A 41 20.71 -5.78 -5.99
N LEU A 42 20.00 -5.69 -7.11
CA LEU A 42 18.65 -6.27 -7.19
C LEU A 42 18.65 -7.80 -7.00
N GLU A 43 19.74 -8.48 -7.35
CA GLU A 43 19.90 -9.92 -7.10
C GLU A 43 20.01 -10.23 -5.60
N GLU A 44 20.79 -9.45 -4.85
CA GLU A 44 20.92 -9.60 -3.40
C GLU A 44 19.66 -9.17 -2.65
N ALA A 45 18.92 -8.17 -3.17
CA ALA A 45 17.63 -7.74 -2.63
C ALA A 45 16.50 -8.77 -2.88
N ARG A 46 16.60 -9.58 -3.94
CA ARG A 46 15.53 -10.47 -4.41
C ARG A 46 14.93 -11.37 -3.32
N PRO A 47 15.71 -12.07 -2.46
CA PRO A 47 15.15 -12.95 -1.43
C PRO A 47 14.28 -12.22 -0.41
N TYR A 48 14.57 -10.95 -0.15
CA TYR A 48 13.77 -10.10 0.75
C TYR A 48 12.52 -9.56 0.07
N VAL A 49 12.57 -9.30 -1.24
CA VAL A 49 11.46 -8.71 -1.99
C VAL A 49 10.41 -9.75 -2.37
N VAL A 50 10.82 -10.91 -2.86
CA VAL A 50 9.93 -11.92 -3.47
C VAL A 50 8.75 -12.27 -2.55
N PRO A 51 8.93 -12.60 -1.26
CA PRO A 51 7.80 -13.00 -0.41
C PRO A 51 6.76 -11.89 -0.25
N TYR A 52 7.21 -10.63 -0.16
CA TYR A 52 6.30 -9.49 -0.06
C TYR A 52 5.64 -9.22 -1.41
N ALA A 53 6.38 -9.23 -2.51
CA ALA A 53 5.82 -9.04 -3.85
C ALA A 53 4.73 -10.08 -4.18
N GLU A 54 4.91 -11.34 -3.79
CA GLU A 54 3.89 -12.38 -3.94
C GLU A 54 2.64 -12.13 -3.08
N ALA A 55 2.81 -11.62 -1.85
CA ALA A 55 1.67 -11.21 -1.03
C ALA A 55 0.89 -10.06 -1.67
N TYR A 56 1.59 -9.11 -2.30
CA TYR A 56 0.97 -8.01 -3.05
C TYR A 56 0.30 -8.48 -4.36
N ASP A 57 0.87 -9.46 -5.08
CA ASP A 57 0.22 -10.09 -6.24
C ASP A 57 -1.15 -10.65 -5.87
N GLU A 58 -1.23 -11.38 -4.74
CA GLU A 58 -2.48 -11.97 -4.28
C GLU A 58 -3.49 -10.90 -3.84
N PHE A 59 -3.02 -9.88 -3.11
CA PHE A 59 -3.85 -8.74 -2.75
C PHE A 59 -4.45 -8.06 -3.98
N LEU A 60 -3.62 -7.75 -4.98
CA LEU A 60 -4.07 -7.15 -6.24
C LEU A 60 -5.04 -8.05 -7.00
N ARG A 61 -4.85 -9.37 -6.95
CA ARG A 61 -5.78 -10.34 -7.54
C ARG A 61 -7.19 -10.24 -6.93
N LYS A 62 -7.28 -10.21 -5.60
CA LYS A 62 -8.57 -10.09 -4.89
C LYS A 62 -9.24 -8.73 -5.13
N VAL A 63 -8.45 -7.66 -5.15
CA VAL A 63 -8.92 -6.31 -5.49
C VAL A 63 -9.44 -6.27 -6.93
N ALA A 64 -8.74 -6.89 -7.88
CA ALA A 64 -9.17 -6.98 -9.26
C ALA A 64 -10.48 -7.76 -9.41
N GLU A 65 -10.60 -8.91 -8.75
CA GLU A 65 -11.82 -9.71 -8.73
C GLU A 65 -13.02 -8.92 -8.22
N ALA A 66 -12.85 -8.20 -7.09
CA ALA A 66 -13.88 -7.33 -6.54
C ALA A 66 -14.30 -6.18 -7.47
N LEU A 67 -13.42 -5.77 -8.39
CA LEU A 67 -13.67 -4.78 -9.44
C LEU A 67 -14.15 -5.39 -10.76
N GLY A 68 -14.45 -6.69 -10.81
CA GLY A 68 -14.85 -7.39 -12.02
C GLY A 68 -13.75 -7.40 -13.09
N ALA A 69 -12.49 -7.54 -12.67
CA ALA A 69 -11.31 -7.56 -13.52
C ALA A 69 -10.44 -8.78 -13.22
N GLY A 70 -9.63 -9.18 -14.21
CA GLY A 70 -8.51 -10.10 -13.99
C GLY A 70 -7.26 -9.35 -13.54
N TYR A 71 -6.38 -10.06 -12.85
CA TYR A 71 -5.02 -9.62 -12.54
C TYR A 71 -4.05 -10.75 -12.88
N GLU A 72 -3.12 -10.45 -13.78
CA GLU A 72 -2.00 -11.33 -14.10
C GLU A 72 -0.75 -10.73 -13.47
N PRO A 73 0.01 -11.52 -12.67
CA PRO A 73 1.29 -11.10 -12.16
C PRO A 73 2.22 -10.62 -13.29
N PRO A 74 2.93 -9.51 -13.09
CA PRO A 74 3.99 -9.07 -13.99
C PRO A 74 5.11 -10.12 -14.14
N ASP A 75 6.03 -9.87 -15.07
CA ASP A 75 7.25 -10.66 -15.19
C ASP A 75 8.02 -10.69 -13.86
N ARG A 76 8.07 -11.87 -13.24
CA ARG A 76 8.71 -12.11 -11.94
C ARG A 76 10.21 -12.38 -12.05
N SER A 77 10.74 -12.51 -13.27
CA SER A 77 12.17 -12.78 -13.49
C SER A 77 13.05 -11.59 -13.11
N ASP A 78 12.49 -10.38 -13.12
CA ASP A 78 13.17 -9.12 -12.81
C ASP A 78 12.38 -8.36 -11.73
N VAL A 79 13.04 -8.08 -10.60
CA VAL A 79 12.41 -7.40 -9.45
C VAL A 79 11.94 -5.99 -9.81
N GLY A 80 12.74 -5.23 -10.56
CA GLY A 80 12.39 -3.88 -10.97
C GLY A 80 11.14 -3.88 -11.84
N LYS A 81 11.10 -4.75 -12.85
CA LYS A 81 9.92 -4.91 -13.73
C LYS A 81 8.70 -5.42 -12.99
N TRP A 82 8.87 -6.29 -12.00
CA TRP A 82 7.76 -6.79 -11.19
C TRP A 82 7.09 -5.64 -10.42
N LEU A 83 7.89 -4.81 -9.73
CA LEU A 83 7.38 -3.66 -8.98
C LEU A 83 6.76 -2.60 -9.89
N GLU A 84 7.36 -2.35 -11.07
CA GLU A 84 6.74 -1.55 -12.14
C GLU A 84 5.37 -2.06 -12.55
N GLY A 85 5.25 -3.37 -12.75
CA GLY A 85 3.97 -3.98 -13.07
C GLY A 85 2.94 -3.85 -11.95
N HIS A 86 3.35 -3.90 -10.68
CA HIS A 86 2.47 -3.62 -9.54
C HIS A 86 1.89 -2.23 -9.57
N VAL A 87 2.73 -1.20 -9.75
CA VAL A 87 2.23 0.18 -9.79
C VAL A 87 1.31 0.42 -10.98
N LYS A 88 1.65 -0.14 -12.15
CA LYS A 88 0.75 -0.10 -13.32
C LYS A 88 -0.60 -0.77 -13.02
N ALA A 89 -0.59 -1.90 -12.33
CA ALA A 89 -1.83 -2.57 -11.92
C ALA A 89 -2.67 -1.72 -10.95
N VAL A 90 -2.03 -1.06 -9.99
CA VAL A 90 -2.70 -0.12 -9.05
C VAL A 90 -3.38 1.03 -9.81
N GLU A 91 -2.73 1.59 -10.82
CA GLU A 91 -3.29 2.65 -11.66
C GLU A 91 -4.50 2.17 -12.47
N VAL A 92 -4.37 1.01 -13.13
CA VAL A 92 -5.44 0.40 -13.94
C VAL A 92 -6.67 0.07 -13.08
N LEU A 93 -6.45 -0.54 -11.92
CA LEU A 93 -7.52 -0.85 -10.96
C LEU A 93 -8.11 0.42 -10.34
N GLY A 94 -7.28 1.44 -10.10
CA GLY A 94 -7.73 2.77 -9.69
C GLY A 94 -8.70 3.40 -10.68
N ALA A 95 -8.43 3.30 -11.99
CA ALA A 95 -9.33 3.78 -13.02
C ALA A 95 -10.69 3.04 -13.04
N ARG A 96 -10.72 1.75 -12.67
CA ARG A 96 -11.97 1.00 -12.50
C ARG A 96 -12.74 1.44 -11.26
N TRP A 97 -12.04 1.59 -10.13
CA TRP A 97 -12.63 2.14 -8.91
C TRP A 97 -13.19 3.55 -9.13
N ALA A 98 -12.50 4.41 -9.88
CA ALA A 98 -12.96 5.75 -10.21
C ALA A 98 -14.39 5.76 -10.78
N LYS A 99 -14.69 4.85 -11.71
CA LYS A 99 -16.03 4.72 -12.32
C LYS A 99 -17.11 4.34 -11.29
N ILE A 100 -16.74 3.56 -10.27
CA ILE A 100 -17.66 3.14 -9.21
C ILE A 100 -17.89 4.29 -8.24
N VAL A 101 -16.84 4.94 -7.75
CA VAL A 101 -17.00 6.04 -6.78
C VAL A 101 -17.68 7.26 -7.41
N ASP A 102 -17.52 7.48 -8.71
CA ASP A 102 -18.22 8.53 -9.46
C ASP A 102 -19.76 8.34 -9.38
N SER A 103 -20.27 7.11 -9.22
CA SER A 103 -21.72 6.82 -9.11
C SER A 103 -22.28 6.78 -7.68
N VAL A 104 -21.43 6.84 -6.64
CA VAL A 104 -21.85 6.87 -5.24
C VAL A 104 -22.54 8.20 -4.89
N GLY A 105 -22.17 9.27 -5.58
CA GLY A 105 -22.64 10.63 -5.30
C GLY A 105 -21.93 11.28 -4.10
N PRO A 106 -22.41 12.44 -3.62
CA PRO A 106 -21.78 13.14 -2.51
C PRO A 106 -21.85 12.35 -1.20
N PHE A 107 -20.75 12.33 -0.47
CA PHE A 107 -20.68 11.70 0.85
C PHE A 107 -19.63 12.40 1.71
N SER A 108 -19.82 12.32 3.03
CA SER A 108 -18.84 12.79 4.00
C SER A 108 -18.64 11.73 5.07
N ILE A 109 -17.39 11.32 5.24
CA ILE A 109 -16.97 10.29 6.18
C ILE A 109 -15.91 10.90 7.09
N ARG A 110 -16.09 10.69 8.39
CA ARG A 110 -15.08 10.91 9.41
C ARG A 110 -15.24 9.83 10.46
N ARG A 111 -14.24 8.96 10.60
CA ARG A 111 -14.27 7.79 11.49
C ARG A 111 -12.93 7.61 12.18
N VAL A 112 -12.99 7.30 13.47
CA VAL A 112 -11.82 6.78 14.18
C VAL A 112 -11.68 5.30 13.80
N VAL A 113 -10.51 4.93 13.31
CA VAL A 113 -10.16 3.57 12.92
C VAL A 113 -9.01 3.12 13.83
N GLN A 114 -9.19 1.97 14.49
CA GLN A 114 -8.23 1.45 15.48
C GLN A 114 -6.83 1.27 14.91
N ARG A 115 -6.73 0.74 13.68
CA ARG A 115 -5.47 0.59 12.95
C ARG A 115 -5.72 0.88 11.49
N VAL A 116 -5.04 1.90 10.95
CA VAL A 116 -5.09 2.24 9.53
C VAL A 116 -3.81 1.76 8.87
N TYR A 117 -3.96 0.80 7.98
CA TYR A 117 -2.88 0.24 7.17
C TYR A 117 -2.81 0.97 5.83
N VAL A 118 -1.59 1.27 5.39
CA VAL A 118 -1.35 2.02 4.15
C VAL A 118 -0.39 1.21 3.26
N PRO A 119 -0.90 0.33 2.37
CA PRO A 119 -0.03 -0.48 1.50
C PRO A 119 0.70 0.33 0.43
N TYR A 120 0.24 1.55 0.15
CA TYR A 120 0.79 2.45 -0.87
C TYR A 120 0.82 3.89 -0.37
N MET A 121 1.92 4.61 -0.63
CA MET A 121 2.08 6.03 -0.31
C MET A 121 2.60 6.76 -1.55
N GLY A 122 1.80 7.65 -2.13
CA GLY A 122 2.11 8.25 -3.43
C GLY A 122 2.20 7.16 -4.50
N SER A 123 3.36 7.08 -5.17
CA SER A 123 3.69 6.04 -6.16
C SER A 123 4.56 4.91 -5.60
N SER A 124 4.68 4.81 -4.27
CA SER A 124 5.50 3.81 -3.60
C SER A 124 4.67 2.69 -2.97
N ILE A 125 5.22 1.48 -3.01
CA ILE A 125 4.73 0.28 -2.34
C ILE A 125 5.43 0.22 -0.98
N THR A 126 4.74 -0.18 0.09
CA THR A 126 5.35 -0.15 1.43
C THR A 126 4.81 -1.24 2.34
N ALA A 127 5.70 -2.12 2.80
CA ALA A 127 5.40 -3.04 3.90
C ALA A 127 5.46 -2.34 5.27
N THR A 128 6.16 -1.21 5.38
CA THR A 128 6.35 -0.47 6.65
C THR A 128 5.03 -0.13 7.32
N TYR A 129 4.10 0.54 6.62
CA TYR A 129 2.78 0.88 7.18
C TYR A 129 1.75 -0.26 7.16
N LEU A 130 2.18 -1.48 6.80
CA LEU A 130 1.44 -2.70 7.06
C LEU A 130 1.87 -3.33 8.39
N LEU A 131 3.17 -3.26 8.71
CA LEU A 131 3.74 -3.73 9.97
C LEU A 131 3.53 -2.74 11.12
N TYR A 132 3.60 -1.44 10.81
CA TYR A 132 3.47 -0.34 11.75
C TYR A 132 2.32 0.59 11.31
N PRO A 133 1.05 0.18 11.51
CA PRO A 133 -0.10 0.98 11.12
C PRO A 133 -0.24 2.25 11.97
N PHE A 134 -1.01 3.22 11.46
CA PHE A 134 -1.42 4.37 12.26
C PHE A 134 -2.51 3.95 13.24
N GLU A 135 -2.18 3.91 14.54
CA GLU A 135 -3.11 3.49 15.58
C GLU A 135 -4.03 4.63 16.03
N ASN A 136 -5.30 4.33 16.24
CA ASN A 136 -6.34 5.28 16.67
C ASN A 136 -6.41 6.55 15.78
N ALA A 137 -6.21 6.38 14.48
CA ALA A 137 -6.20 7.46 13.51
C ALA A 137 -7.62 7.81 13.05
N VAL A 138 -7.82 9.05 12.61
CA VAL A 138 -9.06 9.47 11.96
C VAL A 138 -8.91 9.31 10.46
N VAL A 139 -9.79 8.53 9.84
CA VAL A 139 -9.95 8.51 8.38
C VAL A 139 -11.07 9.46 8.02
N ALA A 140 -10.75 10.46 7.20
CA ALA A 140 -11.68 11.45 6.70
C ALA A 140 -11.74 11.42 5.17
N ALA A 141 -12.93 11.51 4.60
CA ALA A 141 -13.15 11.63 3.17
C ALA A 141 -14.36 12.50 2.91
N ASP A 142 -14.23 13.47 2.01
CA ASP A 142 -15.32 14.35 1.63
C ASP A 142 -15.42 14.37 0.10
N ASN A 143 -16.49 13.78 -0.42
CA ASN A 143 -16.86 13.85 -1.83
C ASN A 143 -17.92 14.93 -2.02
N LYS A 144 -17.52 16.05 -2.62
CA LYS A 144 -18.45 17.14 -2.97
C LYS A 144 -19.08 16.99 -4.35
N GLY A 145 -18.57 16.06 -5.15
CA GLY A 145 -18.95 15.91 -6.54
C GLY A 145 -20.21 15.08 -6.72
N ARG A 146 -21.10 15.53 -7.61
CA ARG A 146 -22.37 14.86 -7.93
C ARG A 146 -22.26 13.89 -9.11
N THR A 147 -21.46 14.25 -10.11
CA THR A 147 -21.29 13.47 -11.37
C THR A 147 -19.95 12.76 -11.42
N MET A 148 -18.96 13.27 -10.69
CA MET A 148 -17.61 12.76 -10.60
C MET A 148 -17.13 12.98 -9.18
N ALA A 149 -16.49 12.00 -8.57
CA ALA A 149 -15.98 12.12 -7.22
C ALA A 149 -14.83 13.13 -7.18
N ILE A 150 -14.91 14.13 -6.30
CA ILE A 150 -13.88 15.16 -6.15
C ILE A 150 -13.53 15.26 -4.67
N GLY A 151 -12.26 15.00 -4.36
CA GLY A 151 -11.74 15.06 -3.00
C GLY A 151 -10.62 14.07 -2.75
N SER A 152 -10.31 13.89 -1.47
CA SER A 152 -9.27 12.96 -1.02
C SER A 152 -9.75 12.22 0.22
N VAL A 153 -9.21 11.01 0.38
CA VAL A 153 -9.19 10.29 1.64
C VAL A 153 -7.92 10.72 2.38
N VAL A 154 -8.08 11.11 3.63
CA VAL A 154 -7.02 11.62 4.50
C VAL A 154 -6.98 10.75 5.76
N VAL A 155 -5.77 10.39 6.19
CA VAL A 155 -5.54 9.81 7.51
C VAL A 155 -4.91 10.90 8.38
N GLU A 156 -5.58 11.23 9.48
CA GLU A 156 -5.10 12.14 10.51
C GLU A 156 -4.64 11.33 11.71
N TRP A 157 -3.40 11.52 12.15
CA TRP A 157 -2.81 10.85 13.30
C TRP A 157 -2.02 11.86 14.13
N GLY A 158 -2.24 11.90 15.44
CA GLY A 158 -1.60 12.90 16.32
C GLY A 158 -1.96 14.37 15.98
N GLY A 159 -3.09 14.61 15.32
CA GLY A 159 -3.53 15.95 14.90
C GLY A 159 -2.93 16.44 13.57
N VAL A 160 -2.15 15.61 12.86
CA VAL A 160 -1.57 15.94 11.56
C VAL A 160 -2.02 14.96 10.48
N ALA A 161 -2.08 15.43 9.23
CA ALA A 161 -2.38 14.57 8.08
C ALA A 161 -1.13 13.78 7.69
N VAL A 162 -1.14 12.47 7.96
CA VAL A 162 -0.01 11.55 7.68
C VAL A 162 -0.14 10.83 6.34
N TYR A 163 -1.35 10.80 5.77
CA TYR A 163 -1.62 10.25 4.44
C TYR A 163 -2.69 11.06 3.73
N ARG A 164 -2.55 11.17 2.39
CA ARG A 164 -3.56 11.71 1.50
C ARG A 164 -3.58 10.92 0.19
N GLY A 165 -4.72 10.37 -0.17
CA GLY A 165 -4.97 9.67 -1.44
C GLY A 165 -6.21 10.23 -2.13
N GLY A 166 -6.19 10.33 -3.46
CA GLY A 166 -7.36 10.82 -4.21
C GLY A 166 -8.53 9.84 -4.09
N LEU A 167 -9.77 10.34 -4.01
CA LEU A 167 -10.98 9.50 -3.94
C LEU A 167 -11.11 8.52 -5.11
N ARG A 168 -10.59 8.90 -6.28
CA ARG A 168 -10.62 8.11 -7.53
C ARG A 168 -9.40 7.20 -7.71
N THR A 169 -8.50 7.14 -6.73
CA THR A 169 -7.28 6.32 -6.79
C THR A 169 -7.49 5.03 -6.00
N LEU A 170 -6.84 3.94 -6.42
CA LEU A 170 -6.91 2.69 -5.65
C LEU A 170 -6.34 2.87 -4.22
N PRO A 171 -5.19 3.52 -3.98
CA PRO A 171 -4.70 3.76 -2.62
C PRO A 171 -5.74 4.47 -1.73
N GLY A 172 -6.42 5.49 -2.26
CA GLY A 172 -7.52 6.15 -1.56
C GLY A 172 -8.67 5.19 -1.24
N ALA A 173 -9.07 4.35 -2.20
CA ALA A 173 -10.11 3.33 -2.00
C ALA A 173 -9.76 2.33 -0.90
N ILE A 174 -8.51 1.88 -0.82
CA ILE A 174 -8.06 0.93 0.20
C ILE A 174 -8.09 1.54 1.61
N VAL A 175 -7.74 2.82 1.75
CA VAL A 175 -7.90 3.53 3.04
C VAL A 175 -9.37 3.76 3.36
N LEU A 176 -10.19 4.12 2.37
CA LEU A 176 -11.63 4.33 2.53
C LEU A 176 -12.35 3.05 2.98
N ALA A 177 -11.94 1.90 2.43
CA ALA A 177 -12.48 0.58 2.76
C ALA A 177 -12.36 0.23 4.24
N GLN A 178 -11.29 0.68 4.91
CA GLN A 178 -11.06 0.44 6.33
C GLN A 178 -12.00 1.27 7.22
N ALA A 179 -12.48 2.42 6.73
CA ALA A 179 -13.31 3.35 7.48
C ALA A 179 -14.81 3.19 7.22
N GLU A 180 -15.20 2.92 5.97
CA GLU A 180 -16.59 2.76 5.56
C GLU A 180 -16.73 1.67 4.47
N PRO A 181 -16.56 0.39 4.81
CA PRO A 181 -16.60 -0.72 3.84
C PRO A 181 -17.96 -0.90 3.17
N LYS A 182 -19.02 -0.26 3.69
CA LYS A 182 -20.39 -0.34 3.16
C LYS A 182 -20.72 0.79 2.18
N LEU A 183 -19.84 1.76 2.00
CA LEU A 183 -20.09 2.92 1.12
C LEU A 183 -20.32 2.49 -0.34
N ALA A 184 -19.58 1.50 -0.81
CA ALA A 184 -19.71 0.96 -2.15
C ALA A 184 -19.43 -0.56 -2.16
N PRO A 185 -20.05 -1.33 -3.07
CA PRO A 185 -19.94 -2.79 -3.08
C PRO A 185 -18.52 -3.37 -2.98
N PRO A 186 -17.50 -2.89 -3.72
CA PRO A 186 -16.17 -3.51 -3.69
C PRO A 186 -15.37 -3.21 -2.42
N LEU A 187 -15.74 -2.18 -1.65
CA LEU A 187 -14.93 -1.73 -0.52
C LEU A 187 -14.85 -2.76 0.61
N ARG A 188 -15.90 -3.56 0.82
CA ARG A 188 -15.82 -4.66 1.80
C ARG A 188 -14.76 -5.69 1.41
N ALA A 189 -14.75 -6.11 0.15
CA ALA A 189 -13.76 -7.04 -0.36
C ALA A 189 -12.33 -6.46 -0.30
N PHE A 190 -12.17 -5.15 -0.51
CA PHE A 190 -10.88 -4.49 -0.34
C PHE A 190 -10.37 -4.54 1.10
N ALA A 191 -11.25 -4.30 2.08
CA ALA A 191 -10.89 -4.38 3.50
C ALA A 191 -10.52 -5.81 3.91
N ASP A 192 -11.26 -6.81 3.42
CA ASP A 192 -10.97 -8.22 3.68
C ASP A 192 -9.63 -8.62 3.02
N ALA A 193 -9.40 -8.26 1.76
CA ALA A 193 -8.12 -8.50 1.06
C ALA A 193 -6.93 -7.82 1.74
N LEU A 194 -7.10 -6.59 2.23
CA LEU A 194 -6.07 -5.87 2.98
C LEU A 194 -5.74 -6.57 4.29
N SER A 195 -6.75 -7.08 5.01
CA SER A 195 -6.56 -7.81 6.26
C SER A 195 -5.71 -9.07 6.05
N GLU A 196 -5.91 -9.77 4.95
CA GLU A 196 -5.08 -10.92 4.56
C GLU A 196 -3.66 -10.52 4.18
N LEU A 197 -3.49 -9.42 3.42
CA LEU A 197 -2.16 -8.88 3.10
C LEU A 197 -1.38 -8.56 4.38
N VAL A 198 -2.00 -7.86 5.33
CA VAL A 198 -1.41 -7.53 6.64
C VAL A 198 -1.00 -8.79 7.39
N ALA A 199 -1.85 -9.83 7.41
CA ALA A 199 -1.54 -11.08 8.09
C ALA A 199 -0.31 -11.78 7.49
N LYS A 200 -0.20 -11.81 6.15
CA LYS A 200 0.96 -12.40 5.46
C LYS A 200 2.23 -11.61 5.71
N VAL A 201 2.18 -10.29 5.49
CA VAL A 201 3.32 -9.38 5.71
C VAL A 201 3.82 -9.46 7.16
N SER A 202 2.91 -9.49 8.13
CA SER A 202 3.26 -9.67 9.55
C SER A 202 3.88 -11.03 9.85
N GLY A 203 3.52 -12.07 9.09
CA GLY A 203 4.12 -13.40 9.20
C GLY A 203 5.53 -13.46 8.61
N LEU A 204 5.82 -12.68 7.56
CA LEU A 204 7.13 -12.57 6.94
C LEU A 204 8.13 -11.83 7.83
N ALA A 205 7.70 -10.76 8.50
CA ALA A 205 8.57 -9.97 9.38
C ALA A 205 9.00 -10.68 10.69
N LYS A 206 8.41 -11.84 11.00
CA LYS A 206 8.74 -12.66 12.18
C LYS A 206 9.78 -13.75 11.89
N GLN A 207 10.14 -13.94 10.62
CA GLN A 207 11.13 -14.93 10.16
C GLN A 207 12.52 -14.28 10.10
#